data_AF-X0UHC1-F1
#
_entry.id   AF-X0UHC1-F1
#
_cell.length_a   1.000
_cell.length_b   1.000
_cell.length_c   1.000
_cell.angle_alpha   90.00
_cell.angle_beta   90.00
_cell.angle_gamma   90.00
#
_symmetry.space_group_name_H-M   'P 1'
#
loop_
_entity.id
_entity.type
_entity.pdbx_description
1 polymer ?
#
loop_
_entity_poly.entity_id
_entity_poly.type
_entity_poly.pdbx_seq_one_letter_code
_entity_poly.pdbx_strand_id
1 'polypeptide(L)'
;FLLEKPEAEEWFVPDYRGQPVRYGGTQTFRKRVYFMHPGYIDYIKRVVRIAIEDLKVDLIHFDNTSNRAGIPIFFHPLAVQDFRVFLMKKYTPEMLKERLGFSNVKYVEPPNYDKPLSTIDDPLFQEWTDFRCQQLADFYSEMESFIRGLNPEVAVENNPSSGLSGNNTIWNQGVDYPRLLSHTDIVWTEEGNEATVTEEGILISKIRTYKMASTLNNKIFTYTG
;
A
#
# COMPACT_ATOMS: atom_id res chain seq x y z
N PHE A 1 0.80 7.17 -22.92
CA PHE A 1 0.27 7.76 -21.67
C PHE A 1 0.49 9.27 -21.58
N LEU A 2 1.70 9.81 -21.43
CA LEU A 2 1.88 11.27 -21.30
C LEU A 2 1.41 12.08 -22.52
N LEU A 3 1.36 11.47 -23.71
CA LEU A 3 0.73 12.09 -24.89
C LEU A 3 -0.79 12.30 -24.72
N GLU A 4 -1.45 11.47 -23.90
CA GLU A 4 -2.88 11.52 -23.63
C GLU A 4 -3.20 12.26 -22.31
N LYS A 5 -2.27 12.21 -21.34
CA LYS A 5 -2.41 12.78 -20.00
C LYS A 5 -1.09 13.45 -19.58
N PRO A 6 -0.72 14.60 -20.15
CA PRO A 6 0.56 15.26 -19.88
C PRO A 6 0.73 15.65 -18.42
N GLU A 7 -0.35 16.05 -17.73
CA GLU A 7 -0.35 16.39 -16.30
C GLU A 7 0.01 15.22 -15.38
N ALA A 8 0.04 13.99 -15.90
CA ALA A 8 0.48 12.84 -15.13
C ALA A 8 1.98 12.85 -14.79
N GLU A 9 2.76 13.73 -15.43
CA GLU A 9 4.15 13.96 -15.06
C GLU A 9 4.29 14.37 -13.59
N GLU A 10 3.34 15.16 -13.06
CA GLU A 10 3.31 15.61 -11.67
C GLU A 10 3.07 14.47 -10.67
N TRP A 11 2.67 13.28 -11.14
CA TRP A 11 2.39 12.15 -10.27
C TRP A 11 3.66 11.30 -10.06
N PHE A 12 4.68 11.45 -10.92
CA PHE A 12 5.83 10.58 -10.92
C PHE A 12 6.73 10.80 -9.72
N VAL A 13 7.14 9.68 -9.13
CA VAL A 13 8.10 9.67 -8.03
C VAL A 13 9.48 10.06 -8.57
N PRO A 14 10.19 11.02 -7.94
CA PRO A 14 11.53 11.39 -8.34
C PRO A 14 12.53 10.25 -8.09
N ASP A 15 13.75 10.41 -8.60
CA ASP A 15 14.82 9.44 -8.36
C ASP A 15 15.09 9.28 -6.85
N TYR A 16 15.28 8.03 -6.44
CA TYR A 16 15.56 7.66 -5.07
C TYR A 16 16.99 7.14 -4.98
N ARG A 17 17.83 7.79 -4.17
CA ARG A 17 19.26 7.46 -3.99
C ARG A 17 20.03 7.41 -5.31
N GLY A 18 19.70 8.34 -6.23
CA GLY A 18 20.32 8.44 -7.54
C GLY A 18 19.87 7.38 -8.55
N GLN A 19 18.78 6.66 -8.28
CA GLN A 19 18.23 5.65 -9.17
C GLN A 19 16.76 5.95 -9.52
N PRO A 20 16.36 5.77 -10.80
CA PRO A 20 14.97 5.92 -11.20
C PRO A 20 14.03 4.94 -10.50
N VAL A 21 12.91 5.43 -9.99
CA VAL A 21 11.91 4.60 -9.31
C VAL A 21 10.95 3.98 -10.34
N ARG A 22 11.18 2.69 -10.65
CA ARG A 22 10.47 1.94 -11.69
C ARG A 22 9.92 0.63 -11.18
N TYR A 23 8.87 0.12 -11.83
CA TYR A 23 8.32 -1.19 -11.50
C TYR A 23 9.35 -2.31 -11.75
N GLY A 24 9.54 -3.17 -10.76
CA GLY A 24 10.53 -4.25 -10.77
C GLY A 24 11.99 -3.78 -10.90
N GLY A 25 12.27 -2.48 -10.77
CA GLY A 25 13.60 -1.88 -10.96
C GLY A 25 14.10 -1.86 -12.41
N THR A 26 13.65 -2.78 -13.26
CA THR A 26 14.17 -3.00 -14.61
C THR A 26 13.24 -2.56 -15.74
N GLN A 27 11.94 -2.41 -15.48
CA GLN A 27 10.99 -2.00 -16.52
C GLN A 27 11.11 -0.49 -16.80
N THR A 28 11.94 -0.16 -17.79
CA THR A 28 12.33 1.21 -18.17
C THR A 28 11.15 2.12 -18.50
N PHE A 29 10.03 1.56 -18.96
CA PHE A 29 8.82 2.28 -19.36
C PHE A 29 7.80 2.48 -18.23
N ARG A 30 7.89 1.71 -17.13
CA ARG A 30 6.88 1.70 -16.06
C ARG A 30 7.36 2.50 -14.85
N LYS A 31 7.27 3.83 -14.94
CA LYS A 31 7.54 4.75 -13.83
C LYS A 31 6.55 4.53 -12.69
N ARG A 32 7.01 4.75 -11.45
CA ARG A 32 6.14 4.72 -10.27
C ARG A 32 5.54 6.10 -10.01
N VAL A 33 4.38 6.12 -9.37
CA VAL A 33 3.62 7.33 -9.04
C VAL A 33 3.32 7.40 -7.56
N TYR A 34 3.16 8.61 -7.02
CA TYR A 34 2.53 8.78 -5.72
C TYR A 34 1.02 8.57 -5.86
N PHE A 35 0.55 7.42 -5.38
CA PHE A 35 -0.82 6.95 -5.61
C PHE A 35 -1.90 7.77 -4.89
N MET A 36 -1.51 8.64 -3.95
CA MET A 36 -2.41 9.58 -3.29
C MET A 36 -2.42 10.97 -3.95
N HIS A 37 -1.69 11.16 -5.05
CA HIS A 37 -1.81 12.39 -5.84
C HIS A 37 -3.26 12.54 -6.34
N PRO A 38 -3.93 13.69 -6.11
CA PRO A 38 -5.34 13.87 -6.47
C PRO A 38 -5.65 13.53 -7.93
N GLY A 39 -4.80 14.00 -8.85
CA GLY A 39 -4.94 13.69 -10.28
C GLY A 39 -4.85 12.19 -10.60
N TYR A 40 -4.06 11.42 -9.85
CA TYR A 40 -3.98 9.97 -10.01
C TYR A 40 -5.22 9.27 -9.43
N ILE A 41 -5.70 9.67 -8.25
CA ILE A 41 -6.95 9.17 -7.67
C ILE A 41 -8.10 9.38 -8.65
N ASP A 42 -8.26 10.59 -9.19
CA ASP A 42 -9.29 10.91 -10.16
C ASP A 42 -9.16 10.09 -11.45
N TYR A 43 -7.91 9.83 -11.88
CA TYR A 43 -7.65 8.96 -13.02
C TYR A 43 -8.13 7.52 -12.75
N ILE A 44 -7.77 6.94 -11.60
CA ILE A 44 -8.19 5.59 -11.25
C ILE A 44 -9.70 5.49 -11.11
N LYS A 45 -10.37 6.48 -10.49
CA LYS A 45 -11.84 6.53 -10.42
C LYS A 45 -12.49 6.51 -11.81
N ARG A 46 -11.93 7.22 -12.80
CA ARG A 46 -12.45 7.17 -14.18
C ARG A 46 -12.29 5.77 -14.79
N VAL A 47 -11.14 5.12 -14.60
CA VAL A 47 -10.91 3.75 -15.08
C VAL A 47 -11.89 2.76 -14.43
N VAL A 48 -12.06 2.85 -13.12
CA VAL A 48 -13.01 2.03 -12.35
C VAL A 48 -14.45 2.26 -12.83
N ARG A 49 -14.84 3.51 -13.06
CA ARG A 49 -16.17 3.84 -13.58
C ARG A 49 -16.44 3.17 -14.92
N ILE A 50 -15.51 3.24 -15.86
CA ILE A 50 -15.65 2.56 -17.17
C ILE A 50 -15.84 1.06 -16.96
N ALA A 51 -15.05 0.43 -16.08
CA ALA A 51 -15.19 -0.99 -15.80
C ALA A 51 -16.58 -1.36 -15.25
N ILE A 52 -17.14 -0.55 -14.35
CA ILE A 52 -18.43 -0.83 -13.72
C ILE A 52 -19.61 -0.44 -14.61
N GLU A 53 -19.60 0.76 -15.19
CA GLU A 53 -20.73 1.32 -15.94
C GLU A 53 -20.77 0.80 -17.37
N ASP A 54 -19.64 0.68 -18.06
CA ASP A 54 -19.61 0.30 -19.47
C ASP A 54 -19.38 -1.20 -19.64
N LEU A 55 -18.49 -1.78 -18.85
CA LEU A 55 -18.13 -3.20 -18.94
C LEU A 55 -18.92 -4.11 -17.99
N LYS A 56 -19.69 -3.53 -17.05
CA LYS A 56 -20.57 -4.25 -16.11
C LYS A 56 -19.85 -5.35 -15.33
N VAL A 57 -18.61 -5.09 -14.90
CA VAL A 57 -17.86 -6.06 -14.10
C VAL A 57 -18.45 -6.20 -12.70
N ASP A 58 -18.40 -7.41 -12.16
CA ASP A 58 -18.84 -7.70 -10.79
C ASP A 58 -17.69 -7.68 -9.77
N LEU A 59 -16.45 -7.47 -10.24
CA LEU A 59 -15.25 -7.42 -9.40
C LEU A 59 -14.21 -6.45 -9.97
N ILE A 60 -13.60 -5.65 -9.10
CA ILE A 60 -12.43 -4.83 -9.42
C ILE A 60 -11.20 -5.43 -8.71
N HIS A 61 -10.22 -5.86 -9.52
CA HIS A 61 -8.94 -6.39 -9.05
C HIS A 61 -7.88 -5.29 -8.99
N PHE A 62 -7.49 -4.86 -7.80
CA PHE A 62 -6.38 -3.91 -7.63
C PHE A 62 -5.07 -4.66 -7.45
N ASP A 63 -4.41 -4.88 -8.59
CA ASP A 63 -3.14 -5.58 -8.61
C ASP A 63 -1.99 -4.79 -7.94
N ASN A 64 -0.93 -5.50 -7.54
CA ASN A 64 0.35 -4.94 -7.12
C ASN A 64 0.27 -3.98 -5.90
N THR A 65 -0.61 -4.30 -4.95
CA THR A 65 -0.86 -3.51 -3.74
C THR A 65 0.40 -3.37 -2.89
N SER A 66 1.15 -4.44 -2.69
CA SER A 66 2.42 -4.44 -1.92
C SER A 66 3.50 -3.54 -2.51
N ASN A 67 3.47 -3.34 -3.83
CA ASN A 67 4.39 -2.44 -4.49
C ASN A 67 3.96 -0.97 -4.34
N ARG A 68 2.66 -0.71 -4.17
CA ARG A 68 2.03 0.64 -4.19
C ARG A 68 2.57 1.55 -3.09
N ALA A 69 2.77 1.03 -1.88
CA ALA A 69 3.28 1.78 -0.73
C ALA A 69 4.75 1.44 -0.36
N GLY A 70 5.54 1.02 -1.35
CA GLY A 70 6.99 0.88 -1.20
C GLY A 70 7.67 2.21 -0.81
N ILE A 71 8.77 2.12 -0.05
CA ILE A 71 9.47 3.27 0.54
C ILE A 71 9.77 4.40 -0.46
N PRO A 72 10.32 4.15 -1.66
CA PRO A 72 10.67 5.21 -2.60
C PRO A 72 9.48 6.08 -3.02
N ILE A 73 8.27 5.52 -3.04
CA ILE A 73 7.04 6.19 -3.49
C ILE A 73 6.78 7.48 -2.71
N PHE A 74 7.15 7.46 -1.44
CA PHE A 74 6.86 8.53 -0.52
C PHE A 74 7.97 9.61 -0.44
N PHE A 75 8.95 9.56 -1.36
CA PHE A 75 9.87 10.67 -1.63
C PHE A 75 9.31 11.68 -2.64
N HIS A 76 8.10 11.42 -3.15
CA HIS A 76 7.36 12.43 -3.90
C HIS A 76 7.11 13.68 -3.03
N PRO A 77 7.26 14.92 -3.56
CA PRO A 77 7.12 16.15 -2.76
C PRO A 77 5.78 16.25 -2.00
N LEU A 78 4.67 15.86 -2.64
CA LEU A 78 3.36 15.83 -1.99
C LEU A 78 3.31 14.82 -0.84
N ALA A 79 3.94 13.65 -0.98
CA ALA A 79 3.95 12.64 0.08
C ALA A 79 4.72 13.12 1.32
N VAL A 80 5.81 13.87 1.12
CA VAL A 80 6.56 14.52 2.20
C VAL A 80 5.69 15.55 2.92
N GLN A 81 4.91 16.33 2.18
CA GLN A 81 3.97 17.28 2.77
C GLN A 81 2.86 16.56 3.55
N ASP A 82 2.28 15.51 2.96
CA ASP A 82 1.21 14.72 3.58
C ASP A 82 1.68 14.05 4.87
N PHE A 83 2.94 13.64 4.95
CA PHE A 83 3.51 13.10 6.19
C PHE A 83 3.59 14.13 7.31
N ARG A 84 4.00 15.35 6.98
CA ARG A 84 4.03 16.45 7.96
C ARG A 84 2.61 16.75 8.44
N VAL A 85 1.64 16.76 7.52
CA VAL A 85 0.21 16.93 7.85
C VAL A 85 -0.28 15.79 8.75
N PHE A 86 0.09 14.55 8.46
CA PHE A 86 -0.23 13.37 9.28
C PHE A 86 0.29 13.54 10.71
N LEU A 87 1.56 13.92 10.89
CA LEU A 87 2.14 14.17 12.22
C LEU A 87 1.42 15.30 12.96
N MET A 88 1.11 16.41 12.29
CA MET A 88 0.41 17.56 12.89
C MET A 88 -1.04 17.26 13.25
N LYS A 89 -1.70 16.35 12.54
CA LYS A 89 -3.06 15.90 12.87
C LYS A 89 -3.08 14.95 14.06
N LYS A 90 -2.06 14.09 14.17
CA LYS A 90 -1.99 13.02 15.18
C LYS A 90 -1.50 13.51 16.55
N TYR A 91 -0.70 14.59 16.59
CA TYR A 91 0.00 15.01 17.80
C TYR A 91 -0.07 16.52 18.05
N THR A 92 -0.11 16.90 19.34
CA THR A 92 0.21 18.26 19.75
C THR A 92 1.73 18.50 19.72
N PRO A 93 2.20 19.76 19.74
CA PRO A 93 3.63 20.09 19.83
C PRO A 93 4.36 19.43 21.02
N GLU A 94 3.69 19.28 22.15
CA GLU A 94 4.23 18.65 23.37
C GLU A 94 4.39 17.14 23.18
N MET A 95 3.38 16.48 22.62
CA MET A 95 3.43 15.05 22.31
C MET A 95 4.52 14.73 21.27
N LEU A 96 4.70 15.60 20.26
CA LEU A 96 5.80 15.48 19.30
C LEU A 96 7.16 15.56 19.97
N LYS A 97 7.33 16.49 20.93
CA LYS A 97 8.58 16.63 21.68
C LYS A 97 8.88 15.39 22.51
N GLU A 98 7.87 14.81 23.15
CA GLU A 98 8.04 13.57 23.92
C GLU A 98 8.40 12.39 23.02
N ARG A 99 7.73 12.26 21.86
CA ARG A 99 7.91 11.12 20.95
C ARG A 99 9.16 11.19 20.08
N LEU A 100 9.45 12.37 19.52
CA LEU A 100 10.50 12.58 18.50
C LEU A 100 11.66 13.44 19.01
N GLY A 101 11.54 14.04 20.19
CA GLY A 101 12.54 14.97 20.73
C GLY A 101 12.38 16.43 20.26
N PHE A 102 11.46 16.72 19.34
CA PHE A 102 11.20 18.05 18.82
C PHE A 102 9.72 18.28 18.50
N SER A 103 9.27 19.54 18.59
CA SER A 103 7.85 19.90 18.39
C SER A 103 7.49 20.32 16.97
N ASN A 104 8.46 20.78 16.18
CA ASN A 104 8.21 21.37 14.87
C ASN A 104 8.60 20.41 13.74
N VAL A 105 7.61 19.95 12.98
CA VAL A 105 7.81 18.97 11.90
C VAL A 105 8.03 19.60 10.52
N LYS A 106 8.13 20.93 10.42
CA LYS A 106 8.25 21.66 9.13
C LYS A 106 9.37 21.14 8.23
N TYR A 107 10.47 20.69 8.82
CA TYR A 107 11.66 20.19 8.11
C TYR A 107 11.87 18.69 8.28
N VAL A 108 10.88 17.96 8.82
CA VAL A 108 10.95 16.50 8.87
C VAL A 108 10.95 15.96 7.46
N GLU A 109 11.85 15.03 7.20
CA GLU A 109 11.98 14.32 5.94
C GLU A 109 11.69 12.83 6.17
N PRO A 110 11.21 12.11 5.14
CA PRO A 110 11.15 10.67 5.16
C PRO A 110 12.51 10.03 5.49
N PRO A 111 12.54 8.95 6.28
CA PRO A 111 13.72 8.10 6.42
C PRO A 111 14.26 7.64 5.06
N ASN A 112 15.48 8.06 4.72
CA ASN A 112 16.21 7.57 3.53
C ASN A 112 16.89 6.23 3.83
N TYR A 113 16.07 5.21 4.07
CA TYR A 113 16.50 3.85 4.41
C TYR A 113 15.50 2.84 3.84
N ASP A 114 16.00 1.85 3.08
CA ASP A 114 15.19 0.89 2.33
C ASP A 114 15.56 -0.58 2.62
N LYS A 115 16.43 -0.83 3.59
CA LYS A 115 16.79 -2.21 3.94
C LYS A 115 15.72 -2.83 4.83
N PRO A 116 15.52 -4.16 4.76
CA PRO A 116 14.59 -4.84 5.65
C PRO A 116 14.94 -4.59 7.12
N LEU A 117 13.90 -4.43 7.94
CA LEU A 117 14.01 -4.29 9.38
C LEU A 117 13.22 -5.40 10.07
N SER A 118 13.84 -6.09 11.03
CA SER A 118 13.14 -7.06 11.89
C SER A 118 12.28 -6.35 12.95
N THR A 119 12.77 -5.23 13.48
CA THR A 119 12.10 -4.35 14.44
C THR A 119 12.22 -2.90 13.98
N ILE A 120 11.24 -2.06 14.32
CA ILE A 120 11.24 -0.63 13.99
C ILE A 120 11.32 0.13 15.31
N ASP A 121 12.55 0.40 15.77
CA ASP A 121 12.79 0.96 17.10
C ASP A 121 12.85 2.50 17.11
N ASP A 122 13.24 3.11 15.97
CA ASP A 122 13.29 4.55 15.82
C ASP A 122 11.86 5.14 15.74
N PRO A 123 11.48 6.10 16.61
CA PRO A 123 10.13 6.68 16.63
C PRO A 123 9.71 7.35 15.33
N LEU A 124 10.64 7.99 14.60
CA LEU A 124 10.33 8.60 13.32
C LEU A 124 10.09 7.52 12.25
N PHE A 125 10.85 6.41 12.29
CA PHE A 125 10.61 5.27 11.39
C PHE A 125 9.26 4.60 11.68
N GLN A 126 8.85 4.51 12.95
CA GLN A 126 7.53 4.01 13.34
C GLN A 126 6.43 4.90 12.76
N GLU A 127 6.50 6.21 12.98
CA GLU A 127 5.49 7.15 12.44
C GLU A 127 5.48 7.17 10.91
N TRP A 128 6.64 7.07 10.29
CA TRP A 128 6.73 6.97 8.84
C TRP A 128 6.07 5.72 8.30
N THR A 129 6.29 4.59 8.97
CA THR A 129 5.70 3.31 8.59
C THR A 129 4.19 3.33 8.77
N ASP A 130 3.71 3.88 9.89
CA ASP A 130 2.29 4.05 10.18
C ASP A 130 1.61 4.93 9.12
N PHE A 131 2.22 6.07 8.77
CA PHE A 131 1.74 6.94 7.69
C PHE A 131 1.63 6.21 6.36
N ARG A 132 2.65 5.43 5.95
CA ARG A 132 2.60 4.68 4.69
C ARG A 132 1.46 3.66 4.68
N CYS A 133 1.26 2.96 5.80
CA CYS A 133 0.14 2.04 5.96
C CYS A 133 -1.22 2.76 5.91
N GLN A 134 -1.32 3.91 6.57
CA GLN A 134 -2.52 4.75 6.56
C GLN A 134 -2.86 5.23 5.15
N GLN A 135 -1.89 5.80 4.42
CA GLN A 135 -2.12 6.28 3.05
C GLN A 135 -2.58 5.12 2.13
N LEU A 136 -2.01 3.92 2.29
CA LEU A 136 -2.47 2.76 1.52
C LEU A 136 -3.91 2.41 1.86
N ALA A 137 -4.26 2.29 3.15
CA ALA A 137 -5.63 2.01 3.57
C ALA A 137 -6.62 3.10 3.10
N ASP A 138 -6.26 4.38 3.21
CA ASP A 138 -7.08 5.51 2.76
C ASP A 138 -7.35 5.46 1.26
N PHE A 139 -6.37 5.06 0.45
CA PHE A 139 -6.59 4.83 -0.98
C PHE A 139 -7.68 3.76 -1.22
N TYR A 140 -7.63 2.64 -0.51
CA TYR A 140 -8.62 1.58 -0.66
C TYR A 140 -9.98 1.96 -0.10
N SER A 141 -10.03 2.70 1.01
CA SER A 141 -11.26 3.28 1.55
C SER A 141 -11.94 4.22 0.54
N GLU A 142 -11.16 5.06 -0.13
CA GLU A 142 -11.65 5.97 -1.18
C GLU A 142 -12.15 5.20 -2.41
N MET A 143 -11.42 4.15 -2.84
CA MET A 143 -11.83 3.32 -3.97
C MET A 143 -13.07 2.49 -3.65
N GLU A 144 -13.15 1.89 -2.47
CA GLU A 144 -14.31 1.16 -1.97
C GLU A 144 -15.54 2.05 -1.98
N SER A 145 -15.46 3.20 -1.31
CA SER A 145 -16.58 4.16 -1.23
C SER A 145 -17.06 4.58 -2.62
N PHE A 146 -16.13 4.82 -3.54
CA PHE A 146 -16.45 5.16 -4.92
C PHE A 146 -17.11 4.00 -5.68
N ILE A 147 -16.56 2.79 -5.58
CA ILE A 147 -17.08 1.57 -6.23
C ILE A 147 -18.50 1.28 -5.75
N ARG A 148 -18.72 1.25 -4.43
CA ARG A 148 -20.05 1.01 -3.84
C ARG A 148 -21.06 2.09 -4.19
N GLY A 149 -20.59 3.34 -4.35
CA GLY A 149 -21.42 4.44 -4.83
C GLY A 149 -21.88 4.27 -6.28
N LEU A 150 -21.14 3.53 -7.11
CA LEU A 150 -21.54 3.19 -8.48
C LEU A 150 -22.43 1.94 -8.52
N ASN A 151 -22.01 0.88 -7.83
CA ASN A 151 -22.78 -0.35 -7.70
C ASN A 151 -22.34 -1.10 -6.43
N PRO A 152 -23.23 -1.27 -5.43
CA PRO A 152 -22.90 -1.93 -4.18
C PRO A 152 -22.59 -3.43 -4.35
N GLU A 153 -23.01 -4.07 -5.43
CA GLU A 153 -22.78 -5.51 -5.67
C GLU A 153 -21.38 -5.83 -6.22
N VAL A 154 -20.62 -4.81 -6.65
CA VAL A 154 -19.27 -5.01 -7.21
C VAL A 154 -18.27 -5.29 -6.10
N ALA A 155 -17.64 -6.46 -6.13
CA ALA A 155 -16.61 -6.84 -5.18
C ALA A 155 -15.31 -6.03 -5.38
N VAL A 156 -14.65 -5.70 -4.26
CA VAL A 156 -13.34 -5.06 -4.25
C VAL A 156 -12.30 -6.09 -3.85
N GLU A 157 -11.34 -6.33 -4.74
CA GLU A 157 -10.21 -7.23 -4.51
C GLU A 157 -8.91 -6.41 -4.48
N ASN A 158 -7.94 -6.89 -3.69
CA ASN A 158 -6.56 -6.42 -3.82
C ASN A 158 -5.51 -7.52 -3.73
N ASN A 159 -4.35 -7.27 -4.36
CA ASN A 159 -3.19 -8.17 -4.32
C ASN A 159 -2.02 -7.60 -3.48
N PRO A 160 -2.01 -7.77 -2.15
CA PRO A 160 -0.86 -7.48 -1.30
C PRO A 160 0.25 -8.53 -1.40
N SER A 161 0.06 -9.62 -2.15
CA SER A 161 1.06 -10.64 -2.50
C SER A 161 1.64 -11.44 -1.33
N SER A 162 2.10 -10.83 -0.24
CA SER A 162 3.05 -11.47 0.69
C SER A 162 2.48 -12.34 1.80
N GLY A 163 1.17 -12.32 2.03
CA GLY A 163 0.51 -13.01 3.15
C GLY A 163 1.16 -12.76 4.51
N LEU A 164 0.94 -13.67 5.47
CA LEU A 164 1.61 -13.70 6.77
C LEU A 164 2.85 -14.62 6.74
N SER A 165 3.80 -14.27 5.88
CA SER A 165 5.01 -15.06 5.56
C SER A 165 6.20 -14.86 6.51
N GLY A 166 6.06 -14.05 7.57
CA GLY A 166 7.18 -13.67 8.45
C GLY A 166 7.99 -12.46 7.97
N ASN A 167 7.62 -11.88 6.83
CA ASN A 167 8.14 -10.60 6.37
C ASN A 167 7.53 -9.44 7.17
N ASN A 168 8.34 -8.42 7.46
CA ASN A 168 7.84 -7.16 8.02
C ASN A 168 7.13 -6.35 6.91
N THR A 169 5.88 -6.71 6.60
CA THR A 169 5.10 -6.13 5.49
C THR A 169 4.79 -4.65 5.70
N ILE A 170 4.57 -4.21 6.94
CA ILE A 170 4.36 -2.79 7.25
C ILE A 170 5.60 -1.97 6.86
N TRP A 171 6.80 -2.44 7.21
CA TRP A 171 8.04 -1.75 6.84
C TRP A 171 8.32 -1.86 5.33
N ASN A 172 8.36 -3.08 4.80
CA ASN A 172 8.82 -3.31 3.43
C ASN A 172 7.83 -2.78 2.38
N GLN A 173 6.53 -2.83 2.66
CA GLN A 173 5.48 -2.66 1.65
C GLN A 173 4.42 -1.63 2.05
N GLY A 174 4.41 -1.14 3.30
CA GLY A 174 3.32 -0.31 3.80
C GLY A 174 2.01 -1.08 3.94
N VAL A 175 2.06 -2.41 4.09
CA VAL A 175 0.88 -3.27 4.17
C VAL A 175 0.61 -3.65 5.62
N ASP A 176 -0.37 -2.97 6.21
CA ASP A 176 -1.02 -3.31 7.48
C ASP A 176 -2.36 -4.01 7.17
N TYR A 177 -2.41 -5.34 7.27
CA TYR A 177 -3.55 -6.14 6.82
C TYR A 177 -4.87 -5.76 7.49
N PRO A 178 -4.99 -5.63 8.83
CA PRO A 178 -6.22 -5.17 9.47
C PRO A 178 -6.80 -3.88 8.90
N ARG A 179 -5.98 -2.86 8.64
CA ARG A 179 -6.45 -1.58 8.06
C ARG A 179 -6.73 -1.67 6.58
N LEU A 180 -5.93 -2.43 5.84
CA LEU A 180 -6.09 -2.56 4.40
C LEU A 180 -7.36 -3.36 4.05
N LEU A 181 -7.57 -4.48 4.74
CA LEU A 181 -8.62 -5.45 4.42
C LEU A 181 -10.00 -5.05 4.94
N SER A 182 -10.11 -4.03 5.79
CA SER A 182 -11.41 -3.44 6.14
C SER A 182 -12.09 -2.72 4.97
N HIS A 183 -11.38 -2.56 3.85
CA HIS A 183 -11.85 -1.86 2.65
C HIS A 183 -11.91 -2.76 1.40
N THR A 184 -11.81 -4.08 1.57
CA THR A 184 -11.88 -5.05 0.47
C THR A 184 -12.74 -6.25 0.86
N ASP A 185 -13.26 -6.97 -0.12
CA ASP A 185 -13.99 -8.23 0.09
C ASP A 185 -13.07 -9.44 -0.03
N ILE A 186 -12.11 -9.35 -0.95
CA ILE A 186 -11.24 -10.45 -1.36
C ILE A 186 -9.79 -9.97 -1.32
N VAL A 187 -8.90 -10.83 -0.85
CA VAL A 187 -7.45 -10.60 -0.88
C VAL A 187 -6.78 -11.69 -1.70
N TRP A 188 -5.88 -11.31 -2.60
CA TRP A 188 -5.00 -12.23 -3.29
C TRP A 188 -3.68 -12.37 -2.54
N THR A 189 -3.26 -13.61 -2.33
CA THR A 189 -1.95 -13.95 -1.79
C THR A 189 -1.14 -14.72 -2.83
N GLU A 190 0.08 -14.25 -3.05
CA GLU A 190 1.14 -14.93 -3.81
C GLU A 190 2.22 -15.43 -2.85
N GLU A 191 1.90 -15.51 -1.56
CA GLU A 191 2.86 -15.96 -0.57
C GLU A 191 3.33 -17.38 -0.92
N GLY A 192 4.58 -17.68 -0.56
CA GLY A 192 5.11 -19.03 -0.69
C GLY A 192 4.47 -19.99 0.31
N ASN A 193 5.25 -20.96 0.81
CA ASN A 193 4.78 -21.94 1.79
C ASN A 193 3.63 -22.80 1.25
N GLU A 194 3.77 -23.31 0.02
CA GLU A 194 2.86 -24.31 -0.52
C GLU A 194 2.72 -25.49 0.44
N ALA A 195 1.51 -26.02 0.53
CA ALA A 195 1.18 -27.03 1.53
C ALA A 195 2.03 -28.29 1.34
N THR A 196 2.90 -28.58 2.30
CA THR A 196 3.75 -29.77 2.29
C THR A 196 4.15 -30.17 3.70
N VAL A 197 4.72 -31.35 3.84
CA VAL A 197 5.29 -31.86 5.09
C VAL A 197 6.78 -32.08 4.86
N THR A 198 7.63 -31.52 5.72
CA THR A 198 9.08 -31.74 5.63
C THR A 198 9.44 -33.19 5.97
N GLU A 199 10.68 -33.61 5.69
CA GLU A 199 11.17 -34.95 6.04
C GLU A 199 11.08 -35.21 7.56
N GLU A 200 11.19 -34.16 8.37
CA GLU A 200 11.06 -34.20 9.84
C GLU A 200 9.60 -34.17 10.33
N GLY A 201 8.61 -34.19 9.43
CA GLY A 201 7.19 -34.21 9.77
C GLY A 201 6.58 -32.84 10.08
N ILE A 202 7.21 -31.73 9.69
CA ILE A 202 6.70 -30.37 9.94
C ILE A 202 5.76 -29.93 8.82
N LEU A 203 4.53 -29.55 9.17
CA LEU A 203 3.57 -28.97 8.21
C LEU A 203 3.95 -27.53 7.85
N ILE A 204 4.20 -27.30 6.56
CA ILE A 204 4.29 -25.97 5.94
C ILE A 204 2.93 -25.65 5.31
N SER A 205 2.37 -24.48 5.61
CA SER A 205 1.10 -24.05 5.00
C SER A 205 0.85 -22.54 5.16
N LYS A 206 -0.09 -22.04 4.34
CA LYS A 206 -0.64 -20.68 4.37
C LYS A 206 -1.72 -20.46 5.45
N ILE A 207 -1.82 -21.36 6.43
CA ILE A 207 -2.91 -21.36 7.42
C ILE A 207 -3.03 -20.04 8.20
N ARG A 208 -1.92 -19.34 8.43
CA ARG A 208 -1.91 -18.04 9.12
C ARG A 208 -2.64 -16.97 8.30
N THR A 209 -2.38 -16.91 7.00
CA THR A 209 -3.02 -15.98 6.09
C THR A 209 -4.50 -16.32 5.91
N TYR A 210 -4.86 -17.60 5.81
CA TYR A 210 -6.27 -18.02 5.78
C TYR A 210 -7.02 -17.62 7.06
N LYS A 211 -6.39 -17.80 8.22
CA LYS A 211 -6.96 -17.37 9.51
C LYS A 211 -7.12 -15.85 9.57
N MET A 212 -6.13 -15.09 9.12
CA MET A 212 -6.20 -13.63 9.07
C MET A 212 -7.34 -13.16 8.18
N ALA A 213 -7.41 -13.61 6.93
CA ALA A 213 -8.46 -13.22 5.99
C ALA A 213 -9.85 -13.55 6.55
N SER A 214 -10.04 -14.77 7.06
CA SER A 214 -11.31 -15.18 7.68
C SER A 214 -11.68 -14.34 8.90
N THR A 215 -10.70 -14.01 9.77
CA THR A 215 -10.90 -13.16 10.96
C THR A 215 -11.32 -11.74 10.59
N LEU A 216 -10.84 -11.23 9.46
CA LEU A 216 -11.15 -9.90 8.95
C LEU A 216 -12.38 -9.88 8.01
N ASN A 217 -13.08 -11.01 7.89
CA ASN A 217 -14.26 -11.23 7.03
C ASN A 217 -13.98 -11.15 5.51
N ASN A 218 -12.74 -11.37 5.09
CA ASN A 218 -12.37 -11.42 3.68
C ASN A 218 -12.35 -12.86 3.15
N LYS A 219 -12.56 -13.01 1.84
CA LYS A 219 -12.20 -14.23 1.12
C LYS A 219 -10.76 -14.14 0.63
N ILE A 220 -10.16 -15.28 0.31
CA ILE A 220 -8.79 -15.34 -0.18
C ILE A 220 -8.69 -16.05 -1.52
N PHE A 221 -7.99 -15.42 -2.46
CA PHE A 221 -7.49 -16.07 -3.67
C PHE A 221 -6.02 -16.43 -3.47
N THR A 222 -5.67 -17.65 -3.82
CA THR A 222 -4.31 -18.19 -3.69
C THR A 222 -4.06 -19.17 -4.82
N TYR A 223 -2.79 -19.31 -5.21
CA TYR A 223 -2.37 -20.47 -5.98
C TYR A 223 -2.58 -21.75 -5.17
N THR A 224 -3.04 -22.79 -5.85
CA THR A 224 -3.11 -24.18 -5.37
C THR A 224 -2.21 -24.96 -6.34
N GLY A 225 -0.99 -25.27 -5.90
CA GLY A 225 0.02 -25.93 -6.74
C GLY A 225 -0.45 -27.25 -7.36
#